data_AF-A0A2V5WXD2-F1
#
_entry.id   AF-A0A2V5WXD2-F1
#
_cell.length_a   1.000
_cell.length_b   1.000
_cell.length_c   1.000
_cell.angle_alpha   90.00
_cell.angle_beta   90.00
_cell.angle_gamma   90.00
#
_symmetry.space_group_name_H-M   'P 1'
#
loop_
_entity.id
_entity.type
_entity.pdbx_description
1 polymer ?
#
loop_
_entity_poly.entity_id
_entity_poly.type
_entity_poly.pdbx_seq_one_letter_code
_entity_poly.pdbx_strand_id
1 'polypeptide(L)'
;MRMLFVHERFGALAGAEANVLATARELKRRGHVVGILHGAGTRRGESAWEETFTHRFPLAPGNSSGAVNAALEGFQPDLAYVHKLADLDGLEALTSAGVPLVRMVHDHDLCCMRSYKYFYFTRRICTRAVSPFCIFPCAAVIARNRDGVFPVKWASYTAKK
;
A
#
# COMPACT_ATOMS: atom_id res chain seq x y z
N MET A 1 -4.16 -21.46 7.75
CA MET A 1 -2.91 -20.81 7.29
C MET A 1 -2.76 -19.44 7.93
N ARG A 2 -1.52 -19.00 8.12
CA ARG A 2 -1.10 -17.71 8.66
C ARG A 2 -0.68 -16.81 7.49
N MET A 3 -1.35 -15.69 7.31
CA MET A 3 -1.14 -14.80 6.16
C MET A 3 -0.67 -13.43 6.64
N LEU A 4 0.54 -13.04 6.24
CA LEU A 4 1.11 -11.74 6.57
C LEU A 4 0.74 -10.74 5.46
N PHE A 5 -0.14 -9.80 5.76
CA PHE A 5 -0.42 -8.67 4.89
C PHE A 5 0.71 -7.65 5.00
N VAL A 6 1.11 -7.03 3.88
CA VAL A 6 2.09 -5.95 3.86
C VAL A 6 1.48 -4.72 3.21
N HIS A 7 1.39 -3.61 3.96
CA HIS A 7 0.78 -2.37 3.50
C HIS A 7 1.42 -1.12 4.10
N GLU A 8 1.66 -0.06 3.31
CA GLU A 8 2.38 1.14 3.77
C GLU A 8 1.64 2.00 4.82
N ARG A 9 0.37 1.73 5.07
CA ARG A 9 -0.49 2.52 5.98
C ARG A 9 -1.39 1.61 6.81
N PHE A 10 -1.76 2.09 8.00
CA PHE A 10 -2.68 1.40 8.90
C PHE A 10 -3.97 2.21 9.13
N GLY A 11 -5.11 1.63 8.77
CA GLY A 11 -6.42 2.29 8.84
C GLY A 11 -6.95 2.78 7.49
N ALA A 12 -8.08 3.48 7.51
CA ALA A 12 -8.84 3.90 6.34
C ALA A 12 -8.30 5.17 5.67
N LEU A 13 -8.09 5.12 4.36
CA LEU A 13 -7.57 6.25 3.59
C LEU A 13 -8.16 6.39 2.17
N ALA A 14 -8.22 5.29 1.43
CA ALA A 14 -8.78 5.19 0.09
C ALA A 14 -9.18 3.73 -0.24
N GLY A 15 -9.33 3.41 -1.53
CA GLY A 15 -9.76 2.09 -1.99
C GLY A 15 -8.77 0.96 -1.70
N ALA A 16 -7.46 1.26 -1.63
CA ALA A 16 -6.44 0.25 -1.33
C ALA A 16 -6.65 -0.31 0.09
N GLU A 17 -6.82 0.58 1.06
CA GLU A 17 -7.05 0.24 2.47
C GLU A 17 -8.39 -0.48 2.67
N ALA A 18 -9.43 -0.06 1.94
CA ALA A 18 -10.72 -0.76 1.96
C ALA A 18 -10.59 -2.20 1.43
N ASN A 19 -9.79 -2.41 0.38
CA ASN A 19 -9.54 -3.73 -0.18
C ASN A 19 -8.73 -4.62 0.79
N VAL A 20 -7.67 -4.10 1.41
CA VAL A 20 -6.90 -4.82 2.46
C VAL A 20 -7.82 -5.32 3.55
N LEU A 21 -8.61 -4.41 4.14
CA LEU A 21 -9.48 -4.74 5.26
C LEU A 21 -10.56 -5.75 4.88
N ALA A 22 -11.22 -5.58 3.73
CA ALA A 22 -12.24 -6.52 3.26
C ALA A 22 -11.66 -7.91 3.01
N THR A 23 -10.48 -7.98 2.36
CA THR A 23 -9.80 -9.24 2.05
C THR A 23 -9.37 -9.97 3.32
N ALA A 24 -8.76 -9.26 4.26
CA ALA A 24 -8.31 -9.83 5.53
C ALA A 24 -9.47 -10.33 6.40
N ARG A 25 -10.58 -9.59 6.46
CA ARG A 25 -11.80 -10.00 7.17
C ARG A 25 -12.39 -11.29 6.60
N GLU A 26 -12.48 -11.38 5.28
CA GLU A 26 -13.04 -12.58 4.64
C GLU A 26 -12.13 -13.80 4.82
N LEU A 27 -10.81 -13.63 4.75
CA LEU A 27 -9.86 -14.71 5.04
C LEU A 27 -9.92 -15.15 6.51
N LYS A 28 -10.02 -14.20 7.45
CA LYS A 28 -10.22 -14.50 8.86
C LYS A 28 -11.53 -15.28 9.10
N ARG A 29 -12.62 -14.88 8.44
CA ARG A 29 -13.92 -15.57 8.49
C ARG A 29 -13.84 -17.02 7.99
N ARG A 30 -12.93 -17.30 7.05
CA ARG A 30 -12.66 -18.65 6.52
C ARG A 30 -11.70 -19.48 7.38
N GLY A 31 -11.28 -18.98 8.54
CA GLY A 31 -10.42 -19.69 9.48
C GLY A 31 -8.92 -19.47 9.28
N HIS A 32 -8.52 -18.50 8.44
CA HIS A 32 -7.11 -18.10 8.35
C HIS A 32 -6.73 -17.15 9.49
N VAL A 33 -5.48 -17.21 9.92
CA VAL A 33 -4.92 -16.24 10.86
C VAL A 33 -4.27 -15.13 10.04
N VAL A 34 -4.67 -13.88 10.26
CA VAL A 34 -4.15 -12.73 9.51
C VAL A 34 -3.30 -11.85 10.42
N GLY A 35 -2.10 -11.53 9.96
CA GLY A 35 -1.21 -10.54 10.56
C GLY A 35 -0.93 -9.43 9.56
N ILE A 36 -0.38 -8.30 10.02
CA ILE A 36 -0.01 -7.20 9.13
C ILE A 36 1.33 -6.55 9.51
N LEU A 37 2.21 -6.43 8.52
CA LEU A 37 3.34 -5.52 8.51
C LEU A 37 2.88 -4.19 7.92
N HIS A 38 2.88 -3.12 8.71
CA HIS A 38 2.24 -1.87 8.35
C HIS A 38 3.09 -0.62 8.60
N GLY A 39 2.99 0.37 7.71
CA GLY A 39 3.52 1.70 8.00
C GLY A 39 2.63 2.52 8.95
N ALA A 40 2.77 3.84 8.91
CA ALA A 40 2.13 4.72 9.88
C ALA A 40 0.58 4.66 9.86
N GLY A 41 -0.01 4.91 11.03
CA GLY A 41 -1.44 5.08 11.21
C GLY A 41 -2.02 6.24 10.38
N THR A 42 -3.26 6.08 9.97
CA THR A 42 -4.04 7.07 9.19
C THR A 42 -4.95 7.92 10.08
N ARG A 43 -5.06 7.60 11.38
CA ARG A 43 -5.97 8.17 12.38
C ARG A 43 -7.45 8.03 12.03
N ARG A 44 -7.80 7.15 11.09
CA ARG A 44 -9.17 6.95 10.61
C ARG A 44 -9.45 5.47 10.50
N GLY A 45 -10.55 5.00 11.09
CA GLY A 45 -10.98 3.60 10.96
C GLY A 45 -9.92 2.57 11.41
N GLU A 46 -9.02 2.96 12.33
CA GLU A 46 -7.96 2.09 12.83
C GLU A 46 -8.55 0.98 13.72
N SER A 47 -9.58 1.25 14.52
CA SER A 47 -10.25 0.25 15.36
C SER A 47 -10.65 -1.00 14.57
N ALA A 48 -11.26 -0.81 13.41
CA ALA A 48 -11.62 -1.89 12.49
C ALA A 48 -10.42 -2.74 12.03
N TRP A 49 -9.24 -2.11 11.87
CA TRP A 49 -8.00 -2.79 11.53
C TRP A 49 -7.41 -3.52 12.73
N GLU A 50 -7.45 -2.93 13.92
CA GLU A 50 -6.98 -3.54 15.17
C GLU A 50 -7.78 -4.80 15.51
N GLU A 51 -9.10 -4.76 15.35
CA GLU A 51 -9.98 -5.92 15.50
C GLU A 51 -9.68 -7.02 14.48
N THR A 52 -9.32 -6.63 13.25
CA THR A 52 -9.05 -7.58 12.16
C THR A 52 -7.69 -8.23 12.34
N PHE A 53 -6.64 -7.43 12.52
CA PHE A 53 -5.24 -7.83 12.63
C PHE A 53 -4.76 -7.81 14.08
N THR A 54 -4.85 -8.96 14.75
CA THR A 54 -4.34 -9.10 16.12
C THR A 54 -2.82 -9.09 16.17
N HIS A 55 -2.15 -9.62 15.13
CA HIS A 55 -0.70 -9.59 14.96
C HIS A 55 -0.31 -8.41 14.07
N ARG A 56 0.44 -7.46 14.62
CA ARG A 56 0.80 -6.19 13.96
C ARG A 56 2.29 -5.94 14.12
N PHE A 57 2.96 -5.62 13.03
CA PHE A 57 4.38 -5.33 12.99
C PHE A 57 4.57 -3.96 12.33
N PRO A 58 5.22 -2.99 13.00
CA PRO A 58 5.46 -1.69 12.40
C PRO A 58 6.59 -1.78 11.36
N LEU A 59 6.35 -1.24 10.17
CA LEU A 59 7.38 -0.99 9.17
C LEU A 59 8.19 0.22 9.64
N ALA A 60 9.49 0.02 9.88
CA ALA A 60 10.40 1.08 10.31
C ALA A 60 11.01 1.80 9.08
N PRO A 61 10.81 3.12 8.91
CA PRO A 61 11.49 3.86 7.86
C PRO A 61 13.00 3.72 7.97
N GLY A 62 13.67 3.34 6.88
CA GLY A 62 15.13 3.15 6.84
C GLY A 62 15.64 1.83 7.43
N ASN A 63 14.77 0.93 7.87
CA ASN A 63 15.12 -0.44 8.27
C ASN A 63 13.96 -1.41 7.94
N SER A 64 13.55 -1.43 6.68
CA SER A 64 12.42 -2.25 6.24
C SER A 64 12.76 -3.73 6.26
N SER A 65 13.97 -4.11 5.85
CA SER A 65 14.46 -5.50 5.92
C SER A 65 14.43 -6.06 7.35
N GLY A 66 14.90 -5.29 8.33
CA GLY A 66 14.81 -5.67 9.75
C GLY A 66 13.37 -5.84 10.22
N ALA A 67 12.47 -4.92 9.83
CA ALA A 67 11.04 -5.02 10.15
C ALA A 67 10.36 -6.24 9.50
N VAL A 68 10.74 -6.57 8.27
CA VAL A 68 10.30 -7.79 7.56
C VAL A 68 10.76 -9.03 8.31
N ASN A 69 12.04 -9.12 8.66
CA ASN A 69 12.60 -10.28 9.38
C ASN A 69 11.91 -10.48 10.73
N ALA A 70 11.71 -9.40 11.50
CA ALA A 70 10.98 -9.48 12.77
C ALA A 70 9.53 -9.95 12.60
N ALA A 71 8.84 -9.51 11.53
CA ALA A 71 7.49 -9.96 11.22
C ALA A 71 7.45 -11.44 10.82
N LEU A 72 8.40 -11.90 10.00
CA LEU A 72 8.52 -13.29 9.58
C LEU A 72 8.84 -14.20 10.77
N GLU A 73 9.79 -13.83 11.61
CA GLU A 73 10.18 -14.57 12.81
C GLU A 73 9.04 -14.65 13.82
N GLY A 74 8.44 -13.51 14.16
CA GLY A 74 7.40 -13.43 15.19
C GLY A 74 6.04 -13.96 14.75
N PHE A 75 5.73 -13.90 13.44
CA PHE A 75 4.45 -14.38 12.92
C PHE A 75 4.52 -15.74 12.26
N GLN A 76 5.67 -16.20 11.74
CA GLN A 76 5.79 -17.46 10.98
C GLN A 76 4.67 -17.62 9.94
N PRO A 77 4.55 -16.73 8.94
CA PRO A 77 3.51 -16.84 7.93
C PRO A 77 3.73 -18.01 6.97
N ASP A 78 2.63 -18.63 6.55
CA ASP A 78 2.62 -19.57 5.41
C ASP A 78 2.64 -18.83 4.05
N LEU A 79 2.24 -17.55 4.05
CA LEU A 79 2.13 -16.71 2.87
C LEU A 79 2.31 -15.22 3.25
N ALA A 80 3.09 -14.49 2.47
CA ALA A 80 3.11 -13.03 2.50
C ALA A 80 2.27 -12.46 1.35
N TYR A 81 1.31 -11.59 1.68
CA TYR A 81 0.47 -10.87 0.72
C TYR A 81 0.84 -9.38 0.71
N VAL A 82 1.67 -8.99 -0.27
CA VAL A 82 2.11 -7.61 -0.45
C VAL A 82 1.04 -6.84 -1.19
N HIS A 83 0.23 -6.11 -0.44
CA HIS A 83 -0.80 -5.27 -1.02
C HIS A 83 -0.23 -3.96 -1.55
N LYS A 84 0.66 -3.33 -0.77
CA LYS A 84 1.39 -2.14 -1.20
C LYS A 84 2.68 -1.99 -0.40
N LEU A 85 3.80 -1.92 -1.11
CA LEU A 85 5.13 -1.57 -0.59
C LEU A 85 5.98 -1.08 -1.76
N ALA A 86 6.46 0.15 -1.70
CA ALA A 86 7.38 0.75 -2.67
C ALA A 86 8.85 0.57 -2.25
N ASP A 87 9.11 0.40 -0.95
CA ASP A 87 10.46 0.26 -0.42
C ASP A 87 11.14 -1.03 -0.91
N LEU A 88 12.25 -0.87 -1.64
CA LEU A 88 12.96 -1.97 -2.28
C LEU A 88 13.66 -2.89 -1.26
N ASP A 89 14.20 -2.34 -0.17
CA ASP A 89 14.86 -3.10 0.89
C ASP A 89 13.89 -4.09 1.56
N GLY A 90 12.69 -3.63 1.90
CA GLY A 90 11.64 -4.52 2.42
C GLY A 90 11.15 -5.55 1.41
N LEU A 91 11.07 -5.19 0.12
CA LEU A 91 10.69 -6.14 -0.93
C LEU A 91 11.75 -7.22 -1.16
N GLU A 92 13.02 -6.84 -1.19
CA GLU A 92 14.15 -7.77 -1.34
C GLU A 92 14.21 -8.77 -0.19
N ALA A 93 14.00 -8.29 1.05
CA ALA A 93 13.89 -9.14 2.23
C ALA A 93 12.73 -10.15 2.10
N LEU A 94 11.54 -9.72 1.66
CA LEU A 94 10.40 -10.60 1.44
C LEU A 94 10.66 -11.65 0.34
N THR A 95 11.32 -11.27 -0.75
CA THR A 95 11.65 -12.22 -1.83
C THR A 95 12.73 -13.21 -1.42
N SER A 96 13.62 -12.83 -0.52
CA SER A 96 14.73 -13.68 -0.04
C SER A 96 14.31 -14.60 1.10
N ALA A 97 13.17 -14.34 1.75
CA ALA A 97 12.68 -15.07 2.92
C ALA A 97 12.24 -16.52 2.64
N GLY A 98 12.02 -16.89 1.38
CA GLY A 98 11.57 -18.25 1.01
C GLY A 98 10.11 -18.58 1.34
N VAL A 99 9.37 -17.63 1.94
CA VAL A 99 7.90 -17.76 2.14
C VAL A 99 7.19 -17.47 0.82
N PRO A 100 6.15 -18.24 0.45
CA PRO A 100 5.31 -17.91 -0.69
C PRO A 100 4.86 -16.44 -0.68
N LEU A 101 5.03 -15.75 -1.82
CA LEU A 101 4.79 -14.32 -1.95
C LEU A 101 3.74 -14.05 -3.03
N VAL A 102 2.68 -13.31 -2.66
CA VAL A 102 1.68 -12.79 -3.59
C VAL A 102 1.71 -11.28 -3.53
N ARG A 103 1.87 -10.61 -4.67
CA ARG A 103 1.85 -9.15 -4.77
C ARG A 103 0.62 -8.66 -5.53
N MET A 104 -0.14 -7.78 -4.90
CA MET A 104 -1.15 -6.99 -5.61
C MET A 104 -0.46 -5.83 -6.32
N VAL A 105 -0.59 -5.77 -7.64
CA VAL A 105 -0.05 -4.66 -8.44
C VAL A 105 -1.16 -3.64 -8.65
N HIS A 106 -1.03 -2.47 -8.00
CA HIS A 106 -1.85 -1.30 -8.30
C HIS A 106 -1.35 -0.69 -9.61
N ASP A 107 -1.93 -1.13 -10.72
CA ASP A 107 -1.58 -0.79 -12.11
C ASP A 107 -1.32 0.70 -12.36
N HIS A 108 -2.08 1.59 -11.71
CA HIS A 108 -1.95 3.03 -11.89
C HIS A 108 -0.83 3.69 -11.06
N ASP A 109 -0.31 3.02 -10.02
CA ASP A 109 0.80 3.55 -9.22
C ASP A 109 2.05 3.73 -10.09
N LEU A 110 2.27 2.87 -11.08
CA LEU A 110 3.43 2.93 -11.98
C LEU A 110 3.19 3.85 -13.18
N CYS A 111 1.95 3.89 -13.68
CA CYS A 111 1.62 4.45 -14.99
C CYS A 111 1.02 5.88 -14.95
N CYS A 112 0.81 6.46 -13.77
CA CYS A 112 0.32 7.84 -13.63
C CYS A 112 1.00 8.55 -12.47
N MET A 113 1.52 9.78 -12.69
CA MET A 113 2.13 10.60 -11.63
C MET A 113 1.24 10.77 -10.38
N ARG A 114 -0.09 10.78 -10.54
CA ARG A 114 -1.04 10.89 -9.43
C ARG A 114 -1.41 9.56 -8.77
N SER A 115 -0.91 8.43 -9.28
CA SER A 115 -1.26 7.08 -8.82
C SER A 115 -2.71 6.64 -9.05
N TYR A 116 -3.46 7.37 -9.89
CA TYR A 116 -4.81 6.98 -10.30
C TYR A 116 -5.11 7.54 -11.70
N LYS A 117 -5.86 6.77 -12.50
CA LYS A 117 -6.09 7.08 -13.92
C LYS A 117 -7.52 7.56 -14.20
N TYR A 118 -7.93 8.63 -13.55
CA TYR A 118 -9.19 9.33 -13.85
C TYR A 118 -9.03 10.85 -13.75
N PHE A 119 -9.92 11.58 -14.43
CA PHE A 119 -9.99 13.04 -14.37
C PHE A 119 -10.58 13.50 -13.03
N TYR A 120 -9.97 14.51 -12.41
CA TYR A 120 -10.34 14.93 -11.06
C TYR A 120 -11.80 15.41 -10.96
N PHE A 121 -12.23 16.27 -11.88
CA PHE A 121 -13.57 16.87 -11.85
C PHE A 121 -14.66 15.92 -12.36
N THR A 122 -14.41 15.20 -13.46
CA THR A 122 -15.45 14.38 -14.10
C THR A 122 -15.46 12.94 -13.62
N ARG A 123 -14.40 12.48 -12.94
CA ARG A 123 -14.17 11.08 -12.54
C ARG A 123 -14.16 10.07 -13.69
N ARG A 124 -14.21 10.53 -14.94
CA ARG A 124 -14.06 9.67 -16.12
C ARG A 124 -12.66 9.06 -16.12
N ILE A 125 -12.60 7.76 -16.40
CA ILE A 125 -11.35 7.03 -16.55
C ILE A 125 -10.56 7.66 -17.70
N CYS A 126 -9.27 7.92 -17.47
CA CYS A 126 -8.37 8.39 -18.51
C CYS A 126 -7.86 7.16 -19.27
N THR A 127 -8.07 7.13 -20.59
CA THR A 127 -7.56 6.06 -21.46
C THR A 127 -6.31 6.48 -22.23
N ARG A 128 -5.82 7.70 -22.04
CA ARG A 128 -4.69 8.25 -22.79
C ARG A 128 -3.36 7.62 -22.38
N ALA A 129 -2.43 7.58 -23.33
CA ALA A 129 -1.01 7.34 -23.08
C ALA A 129 -0.34 8.58 -22.47
N VAL A 130 0.85 8.39 -21.90
CA VAL A 130 1.68 9.49 -21.38
C VAL A 130 2.00 10.45 -22.51
N SER A 131 1.71 11.73 -22.31
CA SER A 131 1.89 12.80 -23.30
C SER A 131 1.91 14.17 -22.60
N PRO A 132 2.25 15.28 -23.29
CA PRO A 132 2.16 16.63 -22.72
C PRO A 132 0.79 16.98 -22.14
N PHE A 133 -0.27 16.31 -22.58
CA PHE A 133 -1.62 16.38 -21.99
C PHE A 133 -1.64 16.13 -20.48
N CYS A 134 -0.73 15.26 -19.98
CA CYS A 134 -0.57 14.99 -18.55
C CYS A 134 -0.15 16.25 -17.77
N ILE A 135 0.61 17.16 -18.38
CA ILE A 135 1.00 18.43 -17.77
C ILE A 135 -0.15 19.43 -17.91
N PHE A 136 -0.62 19.66 -19.14
CA PHE A 136 -1.75 20.54 -19.42
C PHE A 136 -2.62 19.95 -20.54
N PRO A 137 -3.95 19.86 -20.35
CA PRO A 137 -4.76 20.39 -19.25
C PRO A 137 -5.00 19.41 -18.09
N CYS A 138 -4.49 18.17 -18.12
CA CYS A 138 -4.81 17.18 -17.08
C CYS A 138 -4.25 17.55 -15.69
N ALA A 139 -3.17 18.34 -15.65
CA ALA A 139 -2.47 18.74 -14.43
C ALA A 139 -2.08 17.56 -13.53
N ALA A 140 -1.63 16.45 -14.12
CA ALA A 140 -1.19 15.25 -13.41
C ALA A 140 0.09 15.48 -12.59
N VAL A 141 0.81 16.58 -12.84
CA VAL A 141 1.94 17.04 -12.01
C VAL A 141 1.50 17.63 -10.66
N ILE A 142 0.20 17.86 -10.46
CA ILE A 142 -0.36 18.34 -9.19
C ILE A 142 -1.08 17.17 -8.52
N ALA A 143 -0.59 16.79 -7.33
CA ALA A 143 -1.19 15.76 -6.49
C ALA A 143 -1.66 16.35 -5.15
N ARG A 144 -2.62 15.70 -4.51
CA ARG A 144 -3.02 16.07 -3.14
C ARG A 144 -1.88 15.79 -2.17
N ASN A 145 -1.66 16.70 -1.24
CA ASN A 145 -0.70 16.55 -0.16
C ASN A 145 -1.45 16.44 1.17
N ARG A 146 -1.52 15.23 1.72
CA ARG A 146 -2.25 14.96 2.97
C ARG A 146 -1.38 15.16 4.21
N ASP A 147 -0.06 15.16 4.04
CA ASP A 147 0.93 15.14 5.13
C ASP A 147 1.72 16.45 5.25
N GLY A 148 1.49 17.44 4.36
CA GLY A 148 2.22 18.72 4.36
C GLY A 148 1.34 19.94 4.60
N VAL A 149 1.98 21.10 4.78
CA VAL A 149 1.33 22.38 5.10
C VAL A 149 0.41 22.87 3.97
N PHE A 150 0.84 22.67 2.72
CA PHE A 150 0.04 23.01 1.54
C PHE A 150 -0.83 21.83 1.09
N PRO A 151 -2.05 22.07 0.59
CA PRO A 151 -3.00 21.00 0.22
C PRO A 151 -2.60 20.22 -1.04
N VAL A 152 -1.62 20.72 -1.78
CA VAL A 152 -1.11 20.12 -3.02
C VAL A 152 0.41 20.00 -2.98
N LYS A 153 0.94 19.04 -3.75
CA LYS A 153 2.37 18.84 -3.98
C LYS A 153 2.64 18.57 -5.44
N TRP A 154 3.88 18.83 -5.84
CA TRP A 154 4.40 18.40 -7.12
C TRP A 154 4.50 16.88 -7.18
N ALA A 155 4.09 16.30 -8.30
CA ALA A 155 4.24 14.89 -8.60
C ALA A 155 5.03 14.72 -9.91
N SER A 156 5.95 13.75 -9.91
CA SER A 156 6.81 13.45 -11.05
C SER A 156 6.95 11.95 -11.20
N TYR A 157 7.14 11.49 -12.44
CA TYR A 157 7.54 10.10 -12.69
C TYR A 157 8.93 9.80 -12.13
N THR A 158 9.85 10.76 -12.17
CA THR A 158 11.21 10.57 -11.62
C THR A 158 11.22 10.38 -10.11
N ALA A 159 10.12 10.74 -9.43
CA ALA A 159 9.94 10.53 -7.99
C ALA A 159 9.33 9.17 -7.65
N LYS A 160 8.85 8.40 -8.65
CA LYS A 160 8.37 7.03 -8.46
C LYS A 160 9.59 6.11 -8.56
N LYS A 161 10.09 5.68 -7.41
CA LYS A 161 11.16 4.69 -7.26
C LYS A 161 10.54 3.37 -6.82
#